data_AF-A0A348N6K4-F1
#
_entry.id   AF-A0A348N6K4-F1
#
_cell.length_a   1.000
_cell.length_b   1.000
_cell.length_c   1.000
_cell.angle_alpha   90.00
_cell.angle_beta   90.00
_cell.angle_gamma   90.00
#
_symmetry.space_group_name_H-M   'P 1'
#
loop_
_entity.id
_entity.type
_entity.pdbx_description
1 polymer ?
#
loop_
_entity_poly.entity_id
_entity_poly.type
_entity_poly.pdbx_seq_one_letter_code
_entity_poly.pdbx_strand_id
1 'polypeptide(L)'
;MLQNVKTGTIYNRNFCLRVLSLNQIELATEEDKRWHIDEWARLFKATTWEELKMIAEKDKVYSEAANSIYEQNSDETVRMMCEARREAIFHEQYVQNKMESLEKQLSQKEKQLSQKDEQLSQKDEQLSQKEKQLSQKDSLIEQLQTELEKYKNN
;
A
#
# COMPACT_ATOMS: atom_id res chain seq x y z
N MET A 1 40.24 30.17 -9.48
CA MET A 1 40.18 29.97 -8.02
C MET A 1 38.98 30.75 -7.50
N LEU A 2 38.00 30.07 -6.91
CA LEU A 2 36.86 30.71 -6.25
C LEU A 2 37.29 31.13 -4.84
N GLN A 3 37.34 32.44 -4.59
CA GLN A 3 37.82 33.00 -3.33
C GLN A 3 36.87 34.10 -2.86
N ASN A 4 36.68 34.18 -1.54
CA ASN A 4 36.00 35.30 -0.93
C ASN A 4 36.87 36.56 -1.06
N VAL A 5 36.38 37.57 -1.78
CA VAL A 5 37.14 38.80 -2.04
C VAL A 5 37.36 39.63 -0.77
N LYS A 6 36.49 39.51 0.23
CA LYS A 6 36.56 40.28 1.49
C LYS A 6 37.42 39.60 2.56
N THR A 7 37.32 38.26 2.68
CA THR A 7 38.00 37.51 3.74
C THR A 7 39.26 36.79 3.26
N GLY A 8 39.50 36.74 1.95
CA GLY A 8 40.63 36.02 1.36
C GLY A 8 40.51 34.49 1.43
N THR A 9 39.41 33.93 1.96
CA THR A 9 39.21 32.49 2.09
C THR A 9 39.04 31.84 0.71
N ILE A 10 39.85 30.83 0.40
CA ILE A 10 39.77 30.09 -0.86
C ILE A 10 38.75 28.96 -0.69
N TYR A 11 37.65 29.00 -1.45
CA TYR A 11 36.60 27.99 -1.40
C TYR A 11 36.91 26.80 -2.31
N ASN A 12 37.41 27.07 -3.51
CA ASN A 12 37.74 26.02 -4.46
C ASN A 12 38.86 26.48 -5.40
N ARG A 13 39.90 25.66 -5.55
CA ARG A 13 40.99 25.92 -6.50
C ARG A 13 40.68 25.42 -7.91
N ASN A 14 39.87 24.38 -8.01
CA ASN A 14 39.51 23.68 -9.25
C ASN A 14 38.02 23.91 -9.55
N PHE A 15 37.71 25.10 -10.06
CA PHE A 15 36.38 25.44 -10.58
C PHE A 15 36.51 25.68 -12.08
N CYS A 16 35.65 25.02 -12.87
CA CYS A 16 35.58 25.18 -14.31
C CYS A 16 34.21 25.76 -14.66
N LEU A 17 34.19 26.86 -15.40
CA LEU A 17 32.97 27.44 -15.95
C LEU A 17 32.87 27.04 -17.42
N ARG A 18 31.77 26.39 -17.79
CA ARG A 18 31.46 26.04 -19.17
C ARG A 18 30.24 26.83 -19.62
N VAL A 19 30.35 27.50 -20.77
CA VAL A 19 29.25 28.28 -21.36
C VAL A 19 28.64 27.45 -22.48
N LEU A 20 27.33 27.23 -22.43
CA LEU A 20 26.58 26.41 -23.39
C LEU A 20 25.84 27.29 -24.39
N SER A 21 25.92 26.95 -25.67
CA SER A 21 25.07 27.54 -26.71
C SER A 21 23.96 26.56 -27.10
N LEU A 22 22.71 26.89 -26.74
CA LEU A 22 21.55 26.03 -26.99
C LEU A 22 21.09 26.03 -28.47
N ASN A 23 21.50 27.03 -29.25
CA ASN A 23 21.06 27.20 -30.64
C ASN A 23 21.92 26.43 -31.65
N GLN A 24 23.11 25.98 -31.26
CA GLN A 24 24.13 25.44 -32.16
C GLN A 24 24.65 24.07 -31.70
N ILE A 25 23.78 23.28 -31.06
CA ILE A 25 24.15 21.95 -30.54
C ILE A 25 24.71 21.02 -31.63
N GLU A 26 24.20 21.14 -32.86
CA GLU A 26 24.68 20.36 -34.02
C GLU A 26 26.13 20.67 -34.41
N LEU A 27 26.67 21.82 -33.99
CA LEU A 27 28.06 22.23 -34.23
C LEU A 27 29.00 21.82 -33.08
N ALA A 28 28.55 20.98 -32.15
CA ALA A 28 29.36 20.51 -31.03
C ALA A 28 30.67 19.87 -31.53
N THR A 29 31.79 20.38 -31.02
CA THR A 29 33.11 19.85 -31.33
C THR A 29 33.29 18.45 -30.73
N GLU A 30 34.30 17.71 -31.19
CA GLU A 30 34.63 16.41 -30.61
C GLU A 30 35.03 16.50 -29.13
N GLU A 31 35.59 17.64 -28.70
CA GLU A 31 35.85 17.90 -27.28
C GLU A 31 34.55 18.13 -26.49
N ASP A 32 33.58 18.84 -27.05
CA ASP A 32 32.27 19.07 -26.42
C ASP A 32 31.53 17.75 -26.18
N LYS A 33 31.54 16.87 -27.20
CA LYS A 33 30.94 15.52 -27.10
C LYS A 33 31.67 14.66 -26.08
N ARG A 34 33.00 14.74 -26.03
CA ARG A 34 33.81 13.99 -25.06
C ARG A 34 33.48 14.35 -23.61
N TRP A 35 33.11 15.59 -23.36
CA TRP A 35 32.70 16.07 -22.04
C TRP A 35 31.18 16.15 -21.86
N HIS A 36 30.41 15.56 -22.78
CA HIS A 36 28.95 15.52 -22.78
C HIS A 36 28.26 16.91 -22.69
N ILE A 37 28.96 17.96 -23.16
CA ILE A 37 28.47 19.34 -23.16
C ILE A 37 27.25 19.47 -24.09
N ASP A 38 27.26 18.74 -25.21
CA ASP A 38 26.14 18.66 -26.15
C ASP A 38 24.91 18.01 -25.51
N GLU A 39 25.07 16.99 -24.67
CA GLU A 39 23.98 16.36 -23.93
C GLU A 39 23.37 17.31 -22.89
N TRP A 40 24.19 18.06 -22.15
CA TRP A 40 23.71 19.13 -21.27
C TRP A 40 22.93 20.20 -22.06
N ALA A 41 23.42 20.61 -23.23
CA ALA A 41 22.71 21.56 -24.07
C ALA A 41 21.36 21.02 -24.58
N ARG A 42 21.27 19.72 -24.92
CA ARG A 42 20.00 19.06 -25.25
C ARG A 42 19.05 19.00 -24.06
N LEU A 43 19.56 18.68 -22.87
CA LEU A 43 18.78 18.65 -21.62
C LEU A 43 18.10 20.01 -21.36
N PHE A 44 18.85 21.11 -21.45
CA PHE A 44 18.31 22.46 -21.24
C PHE A 44 17.45 22.98 -22.39
N LYS A 45 17.54 22.39 -23.58
CA LYS A 45 16.70 22.73 -24.74
C LYS A 45 15.42 21.89 -24.83
N ALA A 46 15.31 20.81 -24.05
CA ALA A 46 14.14 19.94 -24.06
C ALA A 46 12.86 20.76 -23.84
N THR A 47 11.86 20.55 -24.70
CA THR A 47 10.60 21.31 -24.65
C THR A 47 9.49 20.54 -23.96
N THR A 48 9.69 19.23 -23.78
CA THR A 48 8.74 18.34 -23.10
C THR A 48 9.41 17.59 -21.95
N TRP A 49 8.59 17.19 -20.96
CA TRP A 49 9.06 16.39 -19.84
C TRP A 49 9.52 14.99 -20.23
N GLU A 50 8.96 14.44 -21.31
CA GLU A 50 9.36 13.13 -21.83
C GLU A 50 10.77 13.19 -22.43
N GLU A 51 11.05 14.21 -23.25
CA GLU A 51 12.41 14.45 -23.77
C GLU A 51 13.42 14.67 -22.65
N LEU A 52 13.06 15.49 -21.66
CA LEU A 52 13.92 15.78 -20.51
C LEU A 52 14.21 14.52 -19.68
N LYS A 53 13.21 13.66 -19.45
CA LYS A 53 13.38 12.36 -18.76
C LYS A 53 14.24 11.39 -19.56
N MET A 54 14.02 11.28 -20.87
CA MET A 54 14.83 10.40 -21.73
C MET A 54 16.32 10.78 -21.74
N ILE A 55 16.63 12.08 -21.68
CA ILE A 55 18.02 12.55 -21.59
C ILE A 55 18.57 12.29 -20.18
N ALA A 56 17.76 12.49 -19.15
CA ALA A 56 18.15 12.36 -17.75
C ALA A 56 18.37 10.92 -17.27
N GLU A 57 17.72 9.92 -17.88
CA GLU A 57 17.88 8.50 -17.54
C GLU A 57 19.30 7.96 -17.83
N LYS A 58 20.10 8.69 -18.61
CA LYS A 58 21.45 8.28 -18.99
C LYS A 58 22.50 8.45 -17.88
N ASP A 59 22.31 9.40 -16.96
CA ASP A 59 23.25 9.69 -15.87
C ASP A 59 22.52 10.20 -14.62
N LYS A 60 23.00 9.78 -13.45
CA LYS A 60 22.52 10.25 -12.16
C LYS A 60 22.59 11.78 -12.03
N VAL A 61 23.63 12.42 -12.55
CA VAL A 61 23.80 13.88 -12.48
C VAL A 61 22.74 14.60 -13.32
N TYR A 62 22.39 14.06 -14.48
CA TYR A 62 21.30 14.60 -15.30
C TYR A 62 19.95 14.41 -14.62
N SER A 63 19.72 13.26 -13.97
CA SER A 63 18.51 13.00 -13.19
C SER A 63 18.30 14.00 -12.06
N GLU A 64 19.35 14.30 -11.28
CA GLU A 64 19.29 15.28 -10.19
C GLU A 64 19.00 16.70 -10.72
N ALA A 65 19.64 17.09 -11.83
CA ALA A 65 19.39 18.38 -12.48
C ALA A 65 17.97 18.47 -13.06
N ALA A 66 17.50 17.41 -13.73
CA ALA A 66 16.15 17.29 -14.27
C ALA A 66 15.09 17.41 -13.18
N ASN A 67 15.27 16.73 -12.04
CA ASN A 67 14.38 16.81 -10.90
C ASN A 67 14.36 18.21 -10.29
N SER A 68 15.52 18.86 -10.17
CA SER A 68 15.60 20.26 -9.71
C SER A 68 14.86 21.21 -10.65
N ILE A 69 15.01 21.04 -11.96
CA ILE A 69 14.28 21.82 -12.99
C ILE A 69 12.78 21.54 -12.87
N TYR A 70 12.36 20.30 -12.66
CA TYR A 70 10.96 19.91 -12.47
C TYR A 70 10.34 20.55 -11.22
N GLU A 71 11.04 20.49 -10.10
CA GLU A 71 10.61 21.09 -8.83
C GLU A 71 10.52 22.61 -8.91
N GLN A 72 11.43 23.26 -9.67
CA GLN A 72 11.49 24.71 -9.81
C GLN A 72 10.55 25.27 -10.89
N ASN A 73 10.19 24.48 -11.93
CA ASN A 73 9.38 24.94 -13.07
C ASN A 73 7.93 24.43 -13.08
N SER A 74 7.53 23.57 -12.14
CA SER A 74 6.12 23.16 -12.04
C SER A 74 5.29 24.28 -11.41
N ASP A 75 4.30 24.78 -12.16
CA ASP A 75 3.24 25.65 -11.65
C ASP A 75 2.65 25.03 -10.37
N GLU A 76 2.77 25.73 -9.24
CA GLU A 76 2.43 25.24 -7.91
C GLU A 76 0.99 24.70 -7.86
N THR A 77 0.11 25.28 -8.66
CA THR A 77 -1.28 24.84 -8.82
C THR A 77 -1.38 23.46 -9.45
N VAL A 78 -0.60 23.19 -10.51
CA VAL A 78 -0.56 21.89 -11.19
C VAL A 78 0.08 20.83 -10.30
N ARG A 79 1.11 21.19 -9.52
CA ARG A 79 1.72 20.31 -8.52
C ARG A 79 0.69 19.90 -7.46
N MET A 80 -0.01 20.88 -6.87
CA MET A 80 -1.02 20.63 -5.84
C MET A 80 -2.19 19.79 -6.35
N MET A 81 -2.64 20.00 -7.59
CA MET A 81 -3.68 19.18 -8.22
C MET A 81 -3.22 17.73 -8.44
N CYS A 82 -1.98 17.53 -8.88
CA CYS A 82 -1.41 16.18 -9.04
C CYS A 82 -1.26 15.46 -7.69
N GLU A 83 -0.85 16.17 -6.64
CA GLU A 83 -0.75 15.64 -5.28
C GLU A 83 -2.12 15.27 -4.72
N ALA A 84 -3.10 16.18 -4.80
CA ALA A 84 -4.47 15.93 -4.36
C ALA A 84 -5.11 14.74 -5.11
N ARG A 85 -4.87 14.62 -6.42
CA ARG A 85 -5.34 13.47 -7.20
C ARG A 85 -4.69 12.18 -6.72
N ARG A 86 -3.38 12.19 -6.47
CA ARG A 86 -2.65 11.01 -5.98
C ARG A 86 -3.17 10.58 -4.60
N GLU A 87 -3.38 11.54 -3.71
CA GLU A 87 -3.91 11.29 -2.36
C GLU A 87 -5.32 10.72 -2.41
N ALA A 88 -6.20 11.26 -3.26
CA ALA A 88 -7.55 10.74 -3.45
C ALA A 88 -7.54 9.27 -3.93
N ILE A 89 -6.68 8.94 -4.91
CA ILE A 89 -6.53 7.57 -5.41
C ILE A 89 -6.03 6.63 -4.31
N PHE A 90 -5.01 7.04 -3.55
CA PHE A 90 -4.49 6.23 -2.43
C PHE A 90 -5.54 6.02 -1.34
N HIS A 91 -6.28 7.07 -1.00
CA HIS A 91 -7.36 6.99 -0.02
C HIS A 91 -8.47 6.05 -0.50
N GLU A 92 -8.90 6.15 -1.75
CA GLU A 92 -9.91 5.26 -2.34
C GLU A 92 -9.46 3.80 -2.30
N GLN A 93 -8.23 3.51 -2.73
CA GLN A 93 -7.65 2.16 -2.65
C GLN A 93 -7.56 1.65 -1.21
N TYR A 94 -7.17 2.50 -0.26
CA TYR A 94 -7.11 2.15 1.15
C TYR A 94 -8.50 1.78 1.69
N VAL A 95 -9.51 2.61 1.42
CA VAL A 95 -10.89 2.36 1.83
C VAL A 95 -11.41 1.06 1.21
N GLN A 96 -11.18 0.84 -0.08
CA GLN A 96 -11.59 -0.37 -0.78
C GLN A 96 -10.96 -1.62 -0.15
N ASN A 97 -9.64 -1.62 0.04
CA ASN A 97 -8.93 -2.73 0.69
C ASN A 97 -9.43 -2.98 2.11
N LYS A 98 -9.73 -1.91 2.85
CA LYS A 98 -10.28 -2.03 4.21
C LYS A 98 -11.68 -2.63 4.19
N MET A 99 -12.52 -2.23 3.24
CA MET A 99 -13.88 -2.73 3.08
C MET A 99 -13.86 -4.23 2.73
N GLU A 100 -13.04 -4.64 1.75
CA GLU A 100 -12.88 -6.06 1.40
C GLU A 100 -12.38 -6.91 2.58
N SER A 101 -11.48 -6.37 3.40
CA SER A 101 -11.01 -7.04 4.62
C SER A 101 -12.14 -7.24 5.63
N LEU A 102 -12.97 -6.22 5.84
CA LEU A 102 -14.12 -6.28 6.75
C LEU A 102 -15.20 -7.24 6.23
N GLU A 103 -15.47 -7.24 4.93
CA GLU A 103 -16.42 -8.19 4.31
C GLU A 103 -15.96 -9.64 4.47
N LYS A 104 -14.67 -9.92 4.28
CA LYS A 104 -14.09 -11.25 4.54
C LYS A 104 -14.25 -11.65 6.00
N GLN A 105 -14.02 -10.73 6.94
CA GLN A 105 -14.19 -11.00 8.37
C GLN A 105 -15.67 -11.27 8.72
N LEU A 106 -16.60 -10.49 8.16
CA LEU A 106 -18.04 -10.72 8.33
C LEU A 106 -18.45 -12.10 7.82
N SER A 107 -18.05 -12.46 6.59
CA SER A 107 -18.35 -13.79 6.03
C SER A 107 -17.79 -14.94 6.89
N GLN A 108 -16.60 -14.78 7.45
CA GLN A 108 -16.04 -15.77 8.39
C GLN A 108 -16.85 -15.85 9.68
N LYS A 109 -17.29 -14.70 10.22
CA LYS A 109 -18.11 -14.66 11.44
C LYS A 109 -19.49 -15.27 11.21
N GLU A 110 -20.12 -15.04 10.07
CA GLU A 110 -21.38 -15.67 9.68
C GLU A 110 -21.24 -17.18 9.59
N LYS A 111 -20.17 -17.70 8.97
CA LYS A 111 -19.90 -19.14 8.95
C LYS A 111 -19.71 -19.72 10.36
N GLN A 112 -19.00 -19.01 11.23
CA GLN A 112 -18.82 -19.43 12.63
C GLN A 112 -20.14 -19.43 13.41
N LEU A 113 -21.02 -18.46 13.16
CA LEU A 113 -22.35 -18.41 13.75
C LEU A 113 -23.20 -19.60 13.29
N SER A 114 -23.28 -19.83 11.98
CA SER A 114 -24.01 -20.98 11.42
C SER A 114 -23.54 -22.33 12.01
N GLN A 115 -22.23 -22.52 12.16
CA GLN A 115 -21.68 -23.72 12.79
C GLN A 115 -22.06 -23.86 14.27
N LYS A 116 -22.12 -22.75 15.00
CA LYS A 116 -22.55 -22.76 16.40
C LYS A 116 -24.04 -23.06 16.52
N ASP A 117 -24.86 -22.52 15.63
CA ASP A 117 -26.30 -22.79 15.61
C ASP A 117 -26.58 -24.26 15.31
N GLU A 118 -25.87 -24.88 14.36
CA GLU A 118 -25.94 -26.32 14.11
C GLU A 118 -25.54 -27.15 15.35
N GLN A 119 -24.45 -26.77 16.03
CA GLN A 119 -24.01 -27.44 17.26
C GLN A 119 -25.02 -27.31 18.40
N LEU A 120 -25.69 -26.15 18.53
CA LEU A 120 -26.74 -25.94 19.52
C LEU A 120 -27.94 -26.85 19.20
N SER A 121 -28.40 -26.88 17.95
CA SER A 121 -29.49 -27.77 17.53
C SER A 121 -29.19 -29.24 17.83
N GLN A 122 -27.97 -29.71 17.57
CA GLN A 122 -27.56 -31.08 17.90
C GLN A 122 -27.57 -31.35 19.40
N LYS A 123 -27.14 -30.37 20.22
CA LYS A 123 -27.18 -30.50 21.68
C LYS A 123 -28.61 -30.54 22.21
N ASP A 124 -29.51 -29.74 21.65
CA ASP A 124 -30.93 -29.74 22.02
C ASP A 124 -31.59 -31.08 21.68
N GLU A 125 -31.28 -31.66 20.52
CA GLU A 125 -31.74 -33.01 20.17
C GLU A 125 -31.23 -34.07 21.15
N GLN A 126 -29.94 -34.01 21.51
CA GLN A 126 -29.36 -34.93 22.49
C GLN A 126 -29.98 -34.78 23.89
N LEU A 127 -30.27 -33.54 24.31
CA LEU A 127 -30.97 -33.27 25.57
C LEU A 127 -32.38 -33.87 25.55
N SER A 128 -33.14 -33.65 24.47
CA SER A 128 -34.48 -34.24 24.33
C SER A 128 -34.46 -35.77 24.35
N GLN A 129 -33.46 -36.40 23.72
CA GLN A 129 -33.29 -37.85 23.79
C GLN A 129 -32.99 -38.33 25.21
N LYS A 130 -32.11 -37.63 25.93
CA LYS A 130 -31.79 -37.95 27.33
C LYS A 130 -33.00 -37.79 28.24
N GLU A 131 -33.80 -36.74 28.07
CA GLU A 131 -35.05 -36.53 28.83
C GLU A 131 -36.04 -37.68 28.61
N LYS A 132 -36.21 -38.14 27.35
CA LYS A 132 -37.04 -39.31 27.04
C LYS A 132 -36.51 -40.57 27.75
N GLN A 133 -35.21 -40.83 27.71
CA GLN A 133 -34.62 -41.97 28.41
C GLN A 133 -34.79 -41.89 29.93
N LEU A 134 -34.69 -40.69 30.51
CA LEU A 134 -34.92 -40.46 31.93
C LEU A 134 -36.37 -40.79 32.31
N SER A 135 -37.34 -40.27 31.55
CA SER A 135 -38.77 -40.55 31.79
C SER A 135 -39.13 -42.05 31.68
N GLN A 136 -38.48 -42.78 30.78
CA GLN A 136 -38.66 -44.23 30.65
C GLN A 136 -38.08 -44.98 31.86
N LYS A 137 -36.91 -44.56 32.36
CA LYS A 137 -36.32 -45.13 33.58
C LYS A 137 -37.17 -44.84 34.81
N ASP A 138 -37.69 -43.63 34.95
CA ASP A 138 -38.57 -43.25 36.06
C ASP A 138 -39.84 -44.11 36.06
N SER A 139 -40.48 -44.29 34.90
CA SER A 139 -41.63 -45.20 34.74
C SER A 139 -41.31 -46.64 35.14
N LEU A 140 -40.15 -47.15 34.77
CA LEU A 140 -39.71 -48.51 35.12
C LEU A 140 -39.46 -48.64 36.63
N ILE A 141 -38.85 -47.63 37.26
CA ILE A 141 -38.62 -47.59 38.70
C ILE A 141 -39.95 -47.62 39.44
N GLU A 142 -40.93 -46.83 39.01
CA GLU A 142 -42.28 -46.85 39.59
C GLU A 142 -42.90 -48.26 39.48
N GLN A 143 -42.84 -48.88 38.31
CA GLN A 143 -43.36 -50.24 38.12
C GLN A 143 -42.71 -51.25 39.08
N LEU A 144 -41.37 -51.27 39.16
CA LEU A 144 -40.64 -52.16 40.05
C LEU A 144 -40.95 -51.88 41.53
N GLN A 145 -41.11 -50.62 41.92
CA GLN A 145 -41.54 -50.26 43.28
C GLN A 145 -42.93 -50.82 43.59
N THR A 146 -43.90 -50.69 42.67
CA THR A 146 -45.24 -51.26 42.88
C THR A 146 -45.23 -52.78 42.98
N GLU A 147 -44.37 -53.47 42.22
CA GLU A 147 -44.22 -54.93 42.33
C GLU A 147 -43.62 -55.33 43.68
N LEU A 148 -42.57 -54.66 44.13
CA LEU A 148 -41.96 -54.92 45.44
C LEU A 148 -42.94 -54.73 46.60
N GLU A 149 -43.80 -53.71 46.54
CA GLU A 149 -44.87 -53.49 47.52
C GLU A 149 -45.89 -54.64 47.54
N LYS A 150 -46.25 -55.19 46.37
CA LYS A 150 -47.13 -56.37 46.30
C LYS A 150 -46.50 -57.61 46.94
N TYR A 151 -45.20 -57.81 46.76
CA TYR A 151 -44.48 -58.94 47.37
C TYR A 151 -44.26 -58.79 48.88
N LYS A 152 -44.19 -57.57 49.41
CA LYS A 152 -44.09 -57.33 50.86
C LYS A 152 -45.42 -57.51 51.61
N ASN A 153 -46.54 -57.34 50.91
CA ASN A 153 -47.88 -57.41 51.47
C ASN A 153 -48.56 -58.80 51.31
N ASN A 154 -47.83 -59.78 50.77
CA ASN A 154 -48.17 -61.22 50.72
C ASN A 154 -47.26 -62.00 51.66
#